data_AF-A0A9D7ICU0-F1
#
_entry.id   AF-A0A9D7ICU0-F1
#
_cell.length_a   1.000
_cell.length_b   1.000
_cell.length_c   1.000
_cell.angle_alpha   90.00
_cell.angle_beta   90.00
_cell.angle_gamma   90.00
#
_symmetry.space_group_name_H-M   'P 1'
#
loop_
_entity.id
_entity.type
_entity.pdbx_description
1 polymer ?
#
loop_
_entity_poly.entity_id
_entity_poly.type
_entity_poly.pdbx_seq_one_letter_code
_entity_poly.pdbx_strand_id
1 'polypeptide(L)'
;MAVMDDGAVWFAGGFSGTAFFNGEPILSDGFFDAWVGKLSSGVTATREQALWSLPGRVFPNPVSDLLFLDGFPDEALFRLLRPDGIACSEAENTKRIDMKGLPDGLYYLQVWAPEKKSFYTIPILKIEP
;
A
#
# COMPACT_ATOMS: atom_id res chain seq x y z
N MET A 1 -10.50 11.60 17.33
CA MET A 1 -10.22 10.71 16.19
C MET A 1 -11.54 10.38 15.53
N ALA A 2 -11.59 10.40 14.20
CA ALA A 2 -12.77 10.07 13.40
C ALA A 2 -12.37 9.17 12.23
N VAL A 3 -13.25 8.25 11.85
CA VAL A 3 -13.09 7.38 10.67
C VAL A 3 -14.21 7.74 9.70
N MET A 4 -13.83 8.07 8.47
CA MET A 4 -14.76 8.44 7.40
C MET A 4 -15.16 7.21 6.57
N ASP A 5 -16.24 7.30 5.80
CA ASP A 5 -16.76 6.20 4.96
C ASP A 5 -15.76 5.74 3.88
N ASP A 6 -14.82 6.60 3.49
CA ASP A 6 -13.72 6.28 2.57
C ASP A 6 -12.54 5.55 3.25
N GLY A 7 -12.64 5.29 4.55
CA GLY A 7 -11.60 4.67 5.38
C GLY A 7 -10.53 5.64 5.86
N ALA A 8 -10.64 6.94 5.55
CA ALA A 8 -9.69 7.93 6.05
C ALA A 8 -9.82 8.08 7.57
N VAL A 9 -8.69 7.98 8.26
CA VAL A 9 -8.61 8.24 9.70
C VAL A 9 -8.09 9.66 9.91
N TRP A 10 -8.89 10.47 10.58
CA TRP A 10 -8.54 11.83 10.98
C TRP A 10 -8.33 11.88 12.48
N PHE A 11 -7.30 12.60 12.89
CA PHE A 11 -6.98 12.80 14.30
C PHE A 11 -6.56 14.26 14.49
N ALA A 12 -6.86 14.80 15.66
CA ALA A 12 -6.63 16.19 15.97
C ALA A 12 -6.18 16.30 17.41
N GLY A 13 -5.47 17.38 17.72
CA GLY A 13 -5.00 17.67 19.05
C GLY A 13 -4.58 19.11 19.17
N GLY A 14 -3.99 19.44 20.31
CA GLY A 14 -3.28 20.70 20.50
C GLY A 14 -1.83 20.44 20.86
N PHE A 15 -0.99 21.47 20.73
CA PHE A 15 0.37 21.49 21.25
C PHE A 15 0.68 22.85 21.90
N SER A 16 1.63 22.85 22.83
CA SER A 16 2.22 24.05 23.43
C SER A 16 3.74 23.92 23.39
N GLY A 17 4.45 25.04 23.24
CA GLY A 17 5.90 25.02 23.00
C GLY A 17 6.23 24.64 21.56
N THR A 18 7.21 23.75 21.36
CA THR A 18 7.64 23.34 20.01
C THR A 18 7.09 21.97 19.65
N ALA A 19 6.41 21.88 18.50
CA ALA A 19 6.04 20.63 17.85
C ALA A 19 6.84 20.46 16.55
N PHE A 20 7.10 19.22 16.15
CA PHE A 20 7.78 18.91 14.90
C PHE A 20 6.79 18.34 13.89
N PHE A 21 6.70 18.98 12.73
CA PHE A 21 5.88 18.51 11.61
C PHE A 21 6.76 18.37 10.37
N ASN A 22 6.82 17.17 9.79
CA ASN A 22 7.71 16.85 8.66
C ASN A 22 9.18 17.22 8.90
N GLY A 23 9.66 17.10 10.15
CA GLY A 23 11.02 17.46 10.55
C GLY A 23 11.23 18.95 10.85
N GLU A 24 10.27 19.82 10.53
CA GLU A 24 10.35 21.25 10.78
C GLU A 24 9.79 21.59 12.17
N PRO A 25 10.51 22.39 12.97
CA PRO A 25 10.03 22.86 14.26
C PRO A 25 9.00 23.99 14.06
N ILE A 26 7.83 23.83 14.67
CA ILE A 26 6.78 24.85 14.76
C ILE A 26 6.61 25.23 16.24
N LEU A 27 6.78 26.51 16.55
CA LEU A 27 6.52 27.06 17.88
C LEU A 27 5.05 27.48 17.97
N SER A 28 4.39 27.16 19.08
CA SER A 28 3.02 27.55 19.33
C SER A 28 2.89 29.07 19.49
N ASP A 29 1.85 29.69 18.91
CA ASP A 29 1.51 31.08 19.16
C ASP A 29 0.47 31.21 20.29
N GLY A 30 0.94 31.64 21.46
CA GLY A 30 0.14 31.71 22.69
C GLY A 30 0.20 30.42 23.52
N PHE A 31 -0.87 30.11 24.26
CA PHE A 31 -0.88 29.00 25.22
C PHE A 31 -0.99 27.63 24.55
N PHE A 32 -1.70 27.53 23.43
CA PHE A 32 -1.96 26.28 22.72
C PHE A 32 -2.33 26.55 21.27
N ASP A 33 -1.75 25.77 20.36
CA ASP A 33 -2.14 25.71 18.95
C ASP A 33 -2.81 24.38 18.63
N ALA A 34 -3.76 24.41 17.70
CA ALA A 34 -4.46 23.23 17.23
C ALA A 34 -3.77 22.63 15.99
N TRP A 35 -3.88 21.31 15.84
CA TRP A 35 -3.44 20.61 14.64
C TRP A 35 -4.44 19.53 14.24
N VAL A 36 -4.46 19.22 12.93
CA VAL A 36 -5.26 18.15 12.33
C VAL A 36 -4.34 17.31 11.46
N GLY A 37 -4.33 16.01 11.71
CA GLY A 37 -3.63 15.01 10.93
C GLY A 37 -4.61 14.10 10.19
N LYS A 38 -4.30 13.80 8.93
CA LYS A 38 -4.94 12.74 8.16
C LYS A 38 -3.96 11.58 8.07
N LEU A 39 -4.36 10.41 8.54
CA LEU A 39 -3.66 9.18 8.19
C LEU A 39 -4.02 8.87 6.74
N SER A 40 -3.12 9.20 5.82
CA SER A 40 -3.14 8.56 4.51
C SER A 40 -2.79 7.10 4.75
N SER A 41 -3.67 6.19 4.33
CA SER A 41 -3.37 4.78 4.22
C SER A 41 -1.96 4.62 3.65
N GLY A 42 -1.03 4.13 4.48
CA GLY A 42 0.31 3.82 4.03
C GLY A 42 0.26 2.73 2.96
N VAL A 43 1.41 2.47 2.35
CA VAL A 43 1.61 1.43 1.33
C VAL A 43 1.11 0.04 1.79
N THR A 44 0.96 -0.18 3.10
CA THR A 44 0.47 -1.42 3.73
C THR A 44 -0.96 -1.36 4.28
N ALA A 45 -1.67 -0.23 4.13
CA ALA A 45 -3.09 -0.14 4.51
C ALA A 45 -3.92 -0.90 3.48
N THR A 46 -3.98 -2.22 3.67
CA THR A 46 -4.79 -3.14 2.88
C THR A 46 -6.25 -2.91 3.22
N ARG A 47 -7.01 -2.34 2.29
CA ARG A 47 -8.46 -2.52 2.27
C ARG A 47 -8.71 -3.94 1.78
N GLU A 48 -9.42 -4.74 2.57
CA GLU A 48 -9.88 -6.06 2.13
C GLU A 48 -10.83 -5.83 0.94
N GLN A 49 -10.35 -6.17 -0.25
CA GLN A 49 -11.13 -6.14 -1.48
C GLN A 49 -11.61 -7.54 -1.76
N ALA A 50 -12.92 -7.67 -1.97
CA ALA A 50 -13.49 -8.94 -2.33
C ALA A 50 -12.87 -9.42 -3.66
N LEU A 51 -12.47 -10.70 -3.72
CA LEU A 51 -11.73 -11.27 -4.85
C LEU A 51 -12.41 -11.07 -6.21
N TRP A 52 -13.74 -10.98 -6.23
CA TRP A 52 -14.53 -10.73 -7.44
C TRP A 52 -14.45 -9.30 -7.97
N SER A 53 -13.88 -8.36 -7.20
CA SER A 53 -13.66 -6.97 -7.62
C SER A 53 -12.29 -6.73 -8.26
N LEU A 54 -11.39 -7.71 -8.17
CA LEU A 54 -10.08 -7.62 -8.81
C LEU A 54 -10.25 -7.61 -10.34
N PRO A 55 -9.53 -6.73 -11.05
CA PRO A 55 -9.60 -6.70 -12.51
C PRO A 55 -8.95 -7.93 -13.14
N GLY A 56 -8.06 -8.61 -12.42
CA GLY A 56 -7.34 -9.79 -12.89
C GLY A 56 -7.08 -10.82 -11.79
N ARG A 57 -6.36 -11.87 -12.14
CA ARG A 57 -5.98 -12.99 -11.28
C ARG A 57 -4.47 -13.05 -11.11
N VAL A 58 -4.06 -13.43 -9.91
CA VAL A 58 -2.66 -13.60 -9.54
C VAL A 58 -2.45 -15.03 -9.09
N PHE A 59 -1.51 -15.74 -9.71
CA PHE A 59 -1.28 -17.16 -9.43
C PHE A 59 0.15 -17.59 -9.82
N PRO A 60 0.69 -18.67 -9.24
CA PRO A 60 0.16 -19.37 -8.08
C PRO A 60 0.25 -18.48 -6.83
N ASN A 61 -0.60 -18.74 -5.85
CA ASN A 61 -0.48 -18.14 -4.52
C ASN A 61 -0.91 -19.23 -3.52
N PRO A 62 0.02 -19.88 -2.80
CA PRO A 62 1.44 -19.51 -2.63
C PRO A 62 2.31 -19.64 -3.88
N VAL A 63 3.42 -18.90 -3.94
CA VAL A 63 4.38 -18.86 -5.07
C VAL A 63 5.79 -19.21 -4.61
N SER A 64 6.55 -19.90 -5.46
CA SER A 64 7.99 -20.10 -5.27
C SER A 64 8.82 -19.14 -6.12
N ASP A 65 8.85 -19.34 -7.43
CA ASP A 65 9.76 -18.60 -8.32
C ASP A 65 9.06 -17.53 -9.14
N LEU A 66 7.92 -17.83 -9.74
CA LEU A 66 7.30 -16.95 -10.72
C LEU A 66 5.82 -16.74 -10.43
N LEU A 67 5.42 -15.48 -10.28
CA LEU A 67 4.04 -15.07 -10.10
C LEU A 67 3.49 -14.61 -11.45
N PHE A 68 2.37 -15.16 -11.89
CA PHE A 68 1.67 -14.80 -13.12
C PHE A 68 0.51 -13.85 -12.84
N LEU A 69 0.31 -12.93 -13.78
CA LEU A 69 -0.71 -11.89 -13.76
C LEU A 69 -1.56 -12.04 -15.02
N ASP A 70 -2.86 -12.32 -14.84
CA ASP A 70 -3.80 -12.56 -15.94
C ASP A 70 -5.04 -11.67 -15.82
N GLY A 71 -5.54 -11.17 -16.95
CA GLY A 71 -6.74 -10.32 -17.00
C GLY A 71 -6.58 -8.88 -16.50
N PHE A 72 -5.39 -8.45 -16.08
CA PHE A 72 -5.15 -7.04 -15.73
C PHE A 72 -5.06 -6.15 -16.99
N PRO A 73 -5.44 -4.85 -16.90
CA PRO A 73 -5.30 -3.91 -18.01
C PRO A 73 -3.84 -3.75 -18.46
N ASP A 74 -3.63 -3.47 -19.75
CA ASP A 74 -2.28 -3.35 -20.33
C ASP A 74 -1.46 -2.20 -19.70
N GLU A 75 -2.11 -1.13 -19.26
CA GLU A 75 -1.47 0.02 -18.60
C GLU A 75 -1.31 -0.15 -17.07
N ALA A 76 -1.56 -1.35 -16.53
CA ALA A 76 -1.45 -1.56 -15.11
C ALA A 76 0.01 -1.44 -14.61
N LEU A 77 0.18 -0.76 -13.47
CA LEU A 77 1.45 -0.70 -12.76
C LEU A 77 1.41 -1.66 -11.57
N PHE A 78 2.46 -2.46 -11.44
CA PHE A 78 2.61 -3.47 -10.41
C PHE A 78 3.79 -3.13 -9.51
N ARG A 79 3.56 -3.16 -8.20
CA ARG A 79 4.61 -2.94 -7.20
C ARG A 79 4.55 -4.05 -6.15
N LEU A 80 5.62 -4.81 -6.03
CA LEU A 80 5.77 -5.85 -5.01
C LEU A 80 6.45 -5.26 -3.77
N LEU A 81 5.84 -5.46 -2.62
CA LEU A 81 6.26 -4.86 -1.36
C LEU A 81 6.50 -5.94 -0.31
N ARG A 82 7.51 -5.71 0.53
CA ARG A 82 7.66 -6.41 1.81
C ARG A 82 6.63 -5.95 2.84
N PRO A 83 6.47 -6.67 3.97
CA PRO A 83 5.59 -6.26 5.06
C PRO A 83 5.96 -4.93 5.71
N ASP A 84 7.22 -4.51 5.60
CA ASP A 84 7.71 -3.19 6.04
C ASP A 84 7.36 -2.05 5.06
N GLY A 85 6.71 -2.36 3.93
CA GLY A 85 6.32 -1.39 2.91
C GLY A 85 7.44 -1.04 1.91
N ILE A 86 8.61 -1.68 2.00
CA ILE A 86 9.70 -1.45 1.06
C ILE A 86 9.44 -2.21 -0.24
N ALA A 87 9.53 -1.51 -1.38
CA ALA A 87 9.39 -2.11 -2.70
C ALA A 87 10.57 -3.03 -3.03
N CYS A 88 10.26 -4.26 -3.41
CA CYS A 88 11.21 -5.23 -3.96
C CYS A 88 11.32 -5.12 -5.48
N SER A 89 10.21 -4.80 -6.14
CA SER A 89 10.11 -4.76 -7.59
C SER A 89 8.99 -3.82 -8.01
N GLU A 90 9.18 -3.18 -9.16
CA GLU A 90 8.18 -2.38 -9.86
C GLU A 90 8.20 -2.76 -11.34
N ALA A 91 7.03 -2.90 -11.94
CA ALA A 91 6.90 -3.25 -13.35
C ALA A 91 5.62 -2.67 -13.94
N GLU A 92 5.67 -2.30 -15.21
CA GLU A 92 4.53 -1.84 -16.00
C GLU A 92 4.25 -2.86 -17.10
N ASN A 93 2.98 -3.06 -17.47
CA ASN A 93 2.57 -3.91 -18.57
C ASN A 93 3.26 -5.30 -18.58
N THR A 94 3.38 -5.91 -17.41
CA THR A 94 3.97 -7.25 -17.26
C THR A 94 2.89 -8.29 -16.97
N LYS A 95 3.13 -9.51 -17.45
CA LYS A 95 2.29 -10.69 -17.15
C LYS A 95 2.90 -11.59 -16.07
N ARG A 96 4.07 -11.20 -15.55
CA ARG A 96 4.78 -11.97 -14.53
C ARG A 96 5.67 -11.12 -13.65
N ILE A 97 5.90 -11.59 -12.43
CA ILE A 97 6.84 -11.04 -11.47
C ILE A 97 7.78 -12.17 -11.04
N ASP A 98 9.07 -11.90 -11.10
CA ASP A 98 10.11 -12.80 -10.59
C ASP A 98 10.16 -12.69 -9.06
N MET A 99 9.95 -13.81 -8.39
CA MET A 99 9.99 -13.96 -6.93
C MET A 99 11.26 -14.70 -6.49
N LYS A 100 12.12 -15.11 -7.42
CA LYS A 100 13.31 -15.90 -7.14
C LYS A 100 14.31 -15.11 -6.28
N GLY A 101 14.86 -15.79 -5.27
CA GLY A 101 15.84 -15.21 -4.36
C GLY A 101 15.23 -14.26 -3.31
N LEU A 102 13.92 -14.02 -3.33
CA LEU A 102 13.23 -13.38 -2.23
C LEU A 102 13.06 -14.38 -1.07
N PRO A 103 13.30 -13.97 0.20
CA PRO A 103 13.03 -14.80 1.36
C PRO A 103 11.58 -15.24 1.45
N ASP A 104 11.34 -16.34 2.15
CA ASP A 104 9.99 -16.79 2.46
C ASP A 104 9.25 -15.81 3.36
N GLY A 105 7.95 -15.69 3.10
CA GLY A 105 7.09 -14.81 3.86
C GLY A 105 5.97 -14.17 3.06
N LEU A 106 5.28 -13.25 3.72
CA LEU A 106 4.18 -12.50 3.15
C LEU A 106 4.71 -11.29 2.38
N TYR A 107 4.18 -11.09 1.18
CA TYR A 107 4.39 -9.92 0.35
C TYR A 107 3.05 -9.30 -0.03
N TYR A 108 3.08 -8.05 -0.46
CA TYR A 108 1.90 -7.33 -0.94
C TYR A 108 2.15 -6.87 -2.36
N LEU A 109 1.33 -7.37 -3.29
CA LEU A 109 1.31 -6.89 -4.66
C LEU A 109 0.30 -5.74 -4.76
N GLN A 110 0.81 -4.52 -4.95
CA GLN A 110 0.00 -3.37 -5.32
C GLN A 110 -0.20 -3.33 -6.83
N VAL A 111 -1.44 -3.09 -7.24
CA VAL A 111 -1.83 -2.91 -8.64
C VAL A 111 -2.53 -1.58 -8.79
N TRP A 112 -1.97 -0.71 -9.63
CA TRP A 112 -2.64 0.50 -10.10
C TRP A 112 -3.23 0.25 -11.48
N ALA A 113 -4.54 0.41 -11.62
CA ALA A 113 -5.24 0.35 -12.90
C ALA A 113 -5.67 1.77 -13.32
N PRO A 114 -4.98 2.42 -14.27
CA PRO A 114 -5.25 3.81 -14.65
C PRO A 114 -6.68 4.04 -15.13
N GLU A 115 -7.22 3.14 -15.96
CA GLU A 115 -8.57 3.23 -16.52
C GLU A 115 -9.65 3.32 -15.44
N LYS A 116 -9.51 2.54 -14.37
CA LYS A 116 -10.45 2.50 -13.25
C LYS A 116 -10.09 3.49 -12.14
N LYS A 117 -8.97 4.22 -12.27
CA LYS A 117 -8.37 5.07 -11.24
C LYS A 117 -8.37 4.40 -9.85
N SER A 118 -8.05 3.11 -9.83
CA SER A 118 -8.23 2.25 -8.65
C SER A 118 -6.93 1.55 -8.26
N PHE A 119 -6.69 1.48 -6.95
CA PHE A 119 -5.61 0.70 -6.36
C PHE A 119 -6.16 -0.60 -5.76
N TYR A 120 -5.42 -1.69 -5.99
CA TYR A 120 -5.69 -3.01 -5.42
C TYR A 120 -4.44 -3.47 -4.68
N THR A 121 -4.61 -4.16 -3.55
CA THR A 121 -3.49 -4.81 -2.84
C THR A 121 -3.82 -6.26 -2.62
N ILE A 122 -2.94 -7.14 -3.08
CA ILE A 122 -3.14 -8.58 -3.09
C ILE A 122 -2.04 -9.22 -2.22
N PRO A 123 -2.38 -9.93 -1.13
CA PRO A 123 -1.39 -10.63 -0.32
C PRO A 123 -0.86 -11.85 -1.08
N ILE A 124 0.46 -11.98 -1.16
CA ILE A 124 1.17 -13.06 -1.85
C ILE A 124 2.03 -13.80 -0.83
N LEU A 125 1.81 -15.11 -0.69
CA LEU A 125 2.66 -15.94 0.16
C LEU A 125 3.81 -16.52 -0.68
N LYS A 126 5.05 -16.12 -0.36
CA LYS A 126 6.28 -16.69 -0.93
C LYS A 126 6.73 -17.89 -0.08
N ILE A 127 6.98 -19.02 -0.74
CA ILE A 127 7.49 -20.27 -0.16
C ILE A 127 8.70 -20.77 -0.95
N GLU A 128 9.68 -21.40 -0.31
CA GLU A 128 10.74 -22.10 -1.00
C GLU A 128 10.16 -23.32 -1.75
N PRO A 129 10.75 -23.71 -2.90
CA PRO A 129 10.31 -24.86 -3.69
C PRO A 129 10.26 -26.18 -2.90
#